data_AF-A0A3D2WNM8-F1
#
_entry.id   AF-A0A3D2WNM8-F1
#
_cell.length_a   1.000
_cell.length_b   1.000
_cell.length_c   1.000
_cell.angle_alpha   90.00
_cell.angle_beta   90.00
_cell.angle_gamma   90.00
#
_symmetry.space_group_name_H-M   'P 1'
#
loop_
_entity.id
_entity.type
_entity.pdbx_description
1 polymer ?
#
loop_
_entity_poly.entity_id
_entity_poly.type
_entity_poly.pdbx_seq_one_letter_code
_entity_poly.pdbx_strand_id
1 'polypeptide(L)'
;MVFIRQFIRPLLIFFGITASSASFGWLGDRAKTGFEYPQEETEELMEELDSLDPLWEEWLAPEELVKQRQKYRRNKQLKWPGSLPSIRPSGFTYYPDNFSASVSVQFDDNKIEVTVPRQPDLKKKYGYDQAAERRAAQGFLKEFLGLKKSDIYEKLAAELMIDSQQVKNMIDNNEFLMSSLFKNKNPSKADIERMAFKILKSAHVKVQDQLANEKSRARKKRVAFVMDLPDKRLKYAAQRYTPLVKRYSEEFNVPEALI
;
A
#
# COMPACT_ATOMS: atom_id res chain seq x y z
N MET A 1 -17.37 -36.08 -72.24
CA MET A 1 -17.87 -37.20 -71.41
C MET A 1 -17.97 -36.69 -69.99
N VAL A 2 -19.19 -36.76 -69.42
CA VAL A 2 -19.57 -36.67 -67.99
C VAL A 2 -19.44 -35.31 -67.26
N PHE A 3 -20.62 -34.72 -67.04
CA PHE A 3 -21.04 -33.73 -66.03
C PHE A 3 -20.89 -34.23 -64.58
N ILE A 4 -20.88 -33.33 -63.58
CA ILE A 4 -21.68 -33.35 -62.31
C ILE A 4 -21.25 -32.14 -61.43
N ARG A 5 -22.10 -31.09 -61.35
CA ARG A 5 -22.92 -30.60 -60.18
C ARG A 5 -22.12 -30.19 -58.92
N GLN A 6 -22.09 -28.89 -58.57
CA GLN A 6 -23.01 -28.19 -57.63
C GLN A 6 -23.10 -28.80 -56.22
N PHE A 7 -22.75 -28.04 -55.17
CA PHE A 7 -23.71 -27.40 -54.24
C PHE A 7 -23.07 -26.78 -52.96
N ILE A 8 -23.56 -25.57 -52.61
CA ILE A 8 -23.94 -25.03 -51.27
C ILE A 8 -22.91 -24.96 -50.11
N ARG A 9 -22.75 -23.74 -49.55
CA ARG A 9 -22.26 -23.43 -48.20
C ARG A 9 -23.30 -23.79 -47.11
N PRO A 10 -22.89 -24.16 -45.89
CA PRO A 10 -23.19 -23.27 -44.76
C PRO A 10 -22.16 -23.24 -43.59
N LEU A 11 -22.15 -22.06 -42.93
CA LEU A 11 -22.03 -21.71 -41.51
C LEU A 11 -21.55 -22.70 -40.40
N LEU A 12 -20.81 -22.08 -39.45
CA LEU A 12 -20.79 -22.24 -37.97
C LEU A 12 -19.68 -23.06 -37.27
N ILE A 13 -18.84 -22.28 -36.56
CA ILE A 13 -18.45 -22.36 -35.13
C ILE A 13 -17.78 -23.65 -34.62
N PHE A 14 -16.55 -23.52 -34.09
CA PHE A 14 -16.29 -23.73 -32.66
C PHE A 14 -14.96 -23.10 -32.20
N PHE A 15 -15.06 -22.37 -31.09
CA PHE A 15 -13.98 -21.79 -30.29
C PHE A 15 -13.13 -22.90 -29.66
N GLY A 16 -11.80 -22.74 -29.73
CA GLY A 16 -10.84 -23.49 -28.93
C GLY A 16 -9.90 -22.49 -28.23
N ILE A 17 -10.17 -22.22 -26.96
CA ILE A 17 -9.31 -21.46 -26.06
C ILE A 17 -8.19 -22.40 -25.58
N THR A 18 -6.94 -22.00 -25.78
CA THR A 18 -5.85 -22.37 -24.86
C THR A 18 -5.11 -21.10 -24.46
N ALA A 19 -5.27 -20.74 -23.19
CA ALA A 19 -4.46 -19.74 -22.52
C ALA A 19 -3.06 -20.32 -22.24
N SER A 20 -2.01 -19.51 -22.41
CA SER A 20 -1.11 -19.08 -21.31
C SER A 20 0.16 -18.40 -21.84
N SER A 21 0.64 -17.45 -21.04
CA SER A 21 1.92 -16.72 -21.08
C SER A 21 2.12 -15.64 -22.16
N ALA A 22 1.37 -14.53 -22.04
CA ALA A 22 1.83 -13.24 -22.55
C ALA A 22 2.63 -12.53 -21.45
N SER A 23 3.94 -12.69 -21.53
CA SER A 23 4.94 -11.84 -20.87
C SER A 23 4.83 -10.39 -21.34
N PHE A 24 5.10 -9.46 -20.43
CA PHE A 24 5.13 -8.01 -20.61
C PHE A 24 5.97 -7.52 -21.81
N GLY A 25 5.38 -7.51 -23.01
CA GLY A 25 6.01 -7.00 -24.24
C GLY A 25 5.56 -5.60 -24.68
N TRP A 26 4.64 -4.95 -23.97
CA TRP A 26 4.00 -3.70 -24.43
C TRP A 26 4.70 -2.39 -24.03
N LEU A 27 5.97 -2.46 -23.59
CA LEU A 27 6.80 -1.31 -23.24
C LEU A 27 8.05 -1.18 -24.14
N GLY A 28 8.27 -2.09 -25.08
CA GLY A 28 9.52 -2.16 -25.87
C GLY A 28 9.50 -1.49 -27.25
N ASP A 29 8.34 -1.33 -27.89
CA ASP A 29 8.30 -1.03 -29.34
C ASP A 29 7.96 0.41 -29.73
N ARG A 30 7.70 1.32 -28.78
CA ARG A 30 7.57 2.76 -29.12
C ARG A 30 8.91 3.47 -29.35
N ALA A 31 10.04 2.82 -29.10
CA ALA A 31 11.37 3.43 -29.30
C ALA A 31 11.95 3.25 -30.73
N LYS A 32 11.22 2.63 -31.67
CA LYS A 32 11.77 2.26 -32.99
C LYS A 32 11.10 2.90 -34.21
N THR A 33 10.03 3.66 -34.06
CA THR A 33 9.51 4.49 -35.15
C THR A 33 9.93 5.92 -34.87
N GLY A 34 10.98 6.37 -35.57
CA GLY A 34 11.40 7.76 -35.60
C GLY A 34 10.26 8.62 -36.12
N PHE A 35 9.53 9.24 -35.19
CA PHE A 35 8.72 10.41 -35.47
C PHE A 35 9.68 11.59 -35.24
N GLU A 36 10.28 12.08 -36.32
CA GLU A 36 10.92 13.40 -36.29
C GLU A 36 9.81 14.43 -36.12
N TYR A 37 9.79 15.08 -34.97
CA TYR A 37 8.97 16.27 -34.79
C TYR A 37 9.46 17.34 -35.77
N PRO A 38 8.56 18.11 -36.42
CA PRO A 38 8.96 19.28 -37.18
C PRO A 38 9.78 20.19 -36.26
N GLN A 39 11.08 20.35 -36.56
CA GLN A 39 12.04 21.01 -35.67
C GLN A 39 11.60 22.45 -35.32
N GLU A 40 10.92 23.12 -36.23
CA GLU A 40 10.45 24.50 -36.06
C GLU A 40 9.34 24.64 -35.00
N GLU A 41 8.38 23.71 -34.92
CA GLU A 41 7.33 23.74 -33.88
C GLU A 41 7.88 23.33 -32.50
N THR A 42 8.93 22.50 -32.45
CA THR A 42 9.56 22.12 -31.19
C THR A 42 10.49 23.18 -30.61
N GLU A 43 11.14 23.99 -31.44
CA GLU A 43 11.98 25.10 -30.98
C GLU A 43 11.12 26.24 -30.44
N GLU A 44 10.02 26.62 -31.11
CA GLU A 44 9.09 27.63 -30.58
C GLU A 44 8.43 27.20 -29.27
N LEU A 45 8.02 25.93 -29.13
CA LEU A 45 7.47 25.39 -27.88
C LEU A 45 8.52 25.25 -26.77
N MET A 46 9.78 24.99 -27.10
CA MET A 46 10.87 24.93 -26.12
C MET A 46 11.32 26.33 -25.68
N GLU A 47 11.35 27.31 -26.57
CA GLU A 47 11.58 28.73 -26.21
C GLU A 47 10.42 29.29 -25.37
N GLU A 48 9.17 28.91 -25.66
CA GLU A 48 8.02 29.29 -24.84
C GLU A 48 8.09 28.64 -23.44
N LEU A 49 8.53 27.38 -23.33
CA LEU A 49 8.78 26.70 -22.05
C LEU A 49 9.97 27.27 -21.26
N ASP A 50 11.04 27.71 -21.93
CA ASP A 50 12.20 28.33 -21.27
C ASP A 50 11.94 29.80 -20.89
N SER A 51 10.99 30.47 -21.56
CA SER A 51 10.48 31.80 -21.20
C SER A 51 9.45 31.78 -20.06
N LEU A 52 8.84 30.61 -19.80
CA LEU A 52 8.10 30.35 -18.58
C LEU A 52 9.13 30.20 -17.46
N ASP A 53 9.49 31.32 -16.85
CA ASP A 53 10.17 31.39 -15.55
C ASP A 53 9.58 30.25 -14.70
N PRO A 54 10.36 29.22 -14.32
CA PRO A 54 9.80 28.04 -13.71
C PRO A 54 9.10 28.47 -12.43
N LEU A 55 7.78 28.58 -12.48
CA LEU A 55 6.88 28.83 -11.34
C LEU A 55 6.90 27.68 -10.32
N TRP A 56 7.91 26.82 -10.41
CA TRP A 56 8.35 25.94 -9.36
C TRP A 56 9.39 26.70 -8.53
N GLU A 57 8.91 27.62 -7.69
CA GLU A 57 9.72 28.01 -6.53
C GLU A 57 10.15 26.72 -5.83
N GLU A 58 11.45 26.48 -5.77
CA GLU A 58 12.01 25.37 -5.00
C GLU A 58 11.56 25.60 -3.56
N TRP A 59 10.54 24.88 -3.12
CA TRP A 59 9.97 25.07 -1.80
C TRP A 59 11.03 24.73 -0.75
N LEU A 60 11.70 25.77 -0.25
CA LEU A 60 12.64 25.66 0.86
C LEU A 60 11.81 25.50 2.13
N ALA A 61 11.63 24.24 2.53
CA ALA A 61 11.04 23.92 3.82
C ALA A 61 11.73 24.73 4.92
N PRO A 62 10.99 25.45 5.79
CA PRO A 62 11.55 26.12 6.96
C PRO A 62 12.57 25.22 7.68
N GLU A 63 13.74 25.76 8.05
CA GLU A 63 14.82 24.97 8.64
C GLU A 63 14.36 24.12 9.84
N GLU A 64 13.43 24.65 10.62
CA GLU A 64 12.83 23.95 11.76
C GLU A 64 12.09 22.69 11.33
N LEU A 65 11.32 22.75 10.24
CA LEU A 65 10.65 21.57 9.68
C LEU A 65 11.67 20.56 9.19
N VAL A 66 12.72 20.99 8.48
CA VAL A 66 13.80 20.08 8.05
C VAL A 66 14.44 19.39 9.25
N LYS A 67 14.78 20.14 10.31
CA LYS A 67 15.35 19.60 11.55
C LYS A 67 14.39 18.61 12.23
N GLN A 68 13.09 18.90 12.29
CA GLN A 68 12.08 17.99 12.83
C GLN A 68 11.98 16.69 12.03
N ARG A 69 11.94 16.76 10.69
CA ARG A 69 11.87 15.58 9.82
C ARG A 69 13.14 14.73 9.89
N GLN A 70 14.30 15.38 9.95
CA GLN A 70 15.58 14.67 10.17
C GLN A 70 15.60 13.97 11.53
N LYS A 71 15.10 14.63 12.59
CA LYS A 71 14.96 14.03 13.92
C LYS A 71 14.05 12.80 13.87
N TYR A 72 12.92 12.87 13.15
CA TYR A 72 12.03 11.73 12.95
C TYR A 72 12.76 10.56 12.27
N ARG A 73 13.42 10.79 11.12
CA ARG A 73 14.19 9.74 10.41
C ARG A 73 15.28 9.12 11.28
N ARG A 74 16.05 9.96 12.00
CA ARG A 74 17.11 9.48 12.92
C ARG A 74 16.53 8.61 14.03
N ASN A 75 15.43 9.03 14.65
CA ASN A 75 14.77 8.25 15.70
C ASN A 75 14.23 6.91 15.17
N LYS A 76 13.62 6.91 13.98
CA LYS A 76 13.19 5.68 13.29
C LYS A 76 14.37 4.75 13.08
N GLN A 77 15.46 5.25 12.49
CA GLN A 77 16.66 4.45 12.20
C GLN A 77 17.32 3.88 13.46
N LEU A 78 17.35 4.63 14.56
CA LEU A 78 17.89 4.16 15.85
C LEU A 78 17.07 3.01 16.43
N LYS A 79 15.74 3.03 16.27
CA LYS A 79 14.83 2.01 16.83
C LYS A 79 14.59 0.83 15.87
N TRP A 80 14.73 1.07 14.57
CA TRP A 80 14.45 0.14 13.48
C TRP A 80 15.53 0.27 12.39
N PRO A 81 16.77 -0.17 12.69
CA PRO A 81 17.87 -0.07 11.73
C PRO A 81 17.57 -0.93 10.49
N GLY A 82 17.77 -0.33 9.31
CA GLY A 82 17.51 -1.01 8.03
C GLY A 82 16.03 -1.20 7.72
N SER A 83 15.13 -0.50 8.41
CA SER A 83 13.71 -0.49 8.04
C SER A 83 13.51 0.16 6.66
N LEU A 84 12.66 -0.46 5.86
CA LEU A 84 12.26 0.07 4.56
C LEU A 84 11.39 1.34 4.71
N PRO A 85 11.25 2.14 3.64
CA PRO A 85 10.31 3.25 3.61
C PRO A 85 8.91 2.81 3.99
N SER A 86 8.20 3.60 4.79
CA SER A 86 6.88 3.25 5.32
C SER A 86 5.81 3.08 4.24
N ILE A 87 5.97 3.67 3.06
CA ILE A 87 5.07 3.46 1.92
C ILE A 87 5.82 2.74 0.80
N ARG A 88 5.19 1.70 0.25
CA ARG A 88 5.69 0.91 -0.88
C ARG A 88 4.49 0.51 -1.75
N PRO A 89 4.70 0.19 -3.03
CA PRO A 89 3.61 -0.28 -3.88
C PRO A 89 2.90 -1.52 -3.31
N SER A 90 3.67 -2.46 -2.75
CA SER A 90 3.16 -3.73 -2.19
C SER A 90 2.61 -3.62 -0.76
N GLY A 91 2.71 -2.46 -0.10
CA GLY A 91 2.31 -2.37 1.30
C GLY A 91 2.64 -1.07 2.02
N PHE A 92 2.18 -1.00 3.25
CA PHE A 92 2.33 0.16 4.12
C PHE A 92 2.78 -0.27 5.51
N THR A 93 3.71 0.46 6.12
CA THR A 93 4.20 0.20 7.47
C THR A 93 4.01 1.44 8.34
N TYR A 94 3.20 1.31 9.37
CA TYR A 94 2.98 2.33 10.39
C TYR A 94 3.88 2.12 11.61
N TYR A 95 4.37 3.22 12.15
CA TYR A 95 5.05 3.28 13.43
C TYR A 95 4.31 4.26 14.37
N PRO A 96 3.96 3.84 15.60
CA PRO A 96 3.48 4.75 16.64
C PRO A 96 4.61 5.73 17.03
N ASP A 97 4.27 6.85 17.67
CA ASP A 97 5.18 7.99 17.87
C ASP A 97 6.45 7.65 18.66
N ASN A 98 6.36 6.66 19.54
CA ASN A 98 7.48 6.17 20.34
C ASN A 98 8.32 5.08 19.64
N PHE A 99 7.97 4.71 18.40
CA PHE A 99 8.55 3.60 17.63
C PHE A 99 8.58 2.27 18.41
N SER A 100 7.66 2.10 19.37
CA SER A 100 7.61 0.93 20.25
C SER A 100 7.14 -0.31 19.51
N ALA A 101 6.37 -0.18 18.44
CA ALA A 101 5.87 -1.27 17.61
C ALA A 101 5.96 -0.91 16.13
N SER A 102 5.63 -1.85 15.25
CA SER A 102 5.38 -1.57 13.84
C SER A 102 4.15 -2.35 13.38
N VAL A 103 3.30 -1.73 12.57
CA VAL A 103 2.13 -2.36 11.97
C VAL A 103 2.27 -2.28 10.45
N SER A 104 2.56 -3.40 9.80
CA SER A 104 2.77 -3.47 8.37
C SER A 104 1.63 -4.19 7.67
N VAL A 105 0.97 -3.53 6.74
CA VAL A 105 0.02 -4.12 5.81
C VAL A 105 0.76 -4.54 4.55
N GLN A 106 0.56 -5.79 4.13
CA GLN A 106 1.03 -6.35 2.87
C GLN A 106 -0.21 -6.53 1.99
N PHE A 107 -0.34 -5.70 0.95
CA PHE A 107 -1.54 -5.68 0.13
C PHE A 107 -1.61 -6.91 -0.78
N ASP A 108 -0.47 -7.35 -1.30
CA ASP A 108 -0.34 -8.50 -2.21
C ASP A 108 -0.77 -9.80 -1.53
N ASP A 109 -0.25 -10.06 -0.32
CA ASP A 109 -0.54 -11.27 0.44
C ASP A 109 -1.83 -11.18 1.26
N ASN A 110 -2.53 -10.05 1.21
CA ASN A 110 -3.71 -9.77 2.03
C ASN A 110 -3.47 -9.98 3.54
N LYS A 111 -2.30 -9.55 4.04
CA LYS A 111 -1.87 -9.79 5.43
C LYS A 111 -1.52 -8.51 6.17
N ILE A 112 -1.56 -8.59 7.49
CA ILE A 112 -1.07 -7.57 8.39
C ILE A 112 -0.11 -8.18 9.41
N GLU A 113 1.08 -7.60 9.51
CA GLU A 113 2.14 -7.97 10.42
C GLU A 113 2.27 -6.92 11.52
N VAL A 114 2.07 -7.30 12.77
CA VAL A 114 2.25 -6.43 13.93
C VAL A 114 3.46 -6.91 14.73
N THR A 115 4.50 -6.09 14.78
CA THR A 115 5.72 -6.38 15.54
C THR A 115 5.75 -5.58 16.83
N VAL A 116 5.80 -6.29 17.96
CA VAL A 116 5.76 -5.72 19.32
C VAL A 116 7.02 -6.07 20.11
N PRO A 117 7.38 -5.30 21.14
CA PRO A 117 8.47 -5.68 22.03
C PRO A 117 8.08 -6.94 22.79
N ARG A 118 9.04 -7.85 22.99
CA ARG A 118 8.80 -9.03 23.81
C ARG A 118 8.65 -8.64 25.27
N GLN A 119 7.71 -9.28 25.96
CA GLN A 119 7.46 -9.02 27.38
C GLN A 119 8.03 -10.15 28.23
N PRO A 120 9.10 -9.91 29.01
CA PRO A 120 9.71 -10.94 29.81
C PRO A 120 8.71 -11.46 30.84
N ASP A 121 8.57 -12.78 30.93
CA ASP A 121 7.78 -13.42 31.98
C ASP A 121 8.62 -13.43 33.26
N LEU A 122 8.26 -12.57 34.22
CA LEU A 122 8.97 -12.44 35.50
C LEU A 122 9.00 -13.76 36.30
N LYS A 123 8.15 -14.72 35.98
CA LYS A 123 8.11 -16.04 36.62
C LYS A 123 9.06 -17.06 35.98
N LYS A 124 9.58 -16.79 34.78
CA LYS A 124 10.43 -17.71 34.02
C LYS A 124 11.75 -17.06 33.64
N LYS A 125 12.88 -17.69 34.00
CA LYS A 125 14.24 -17.17 33.73
C LYS A 125 14.51 -16.86 32.24
N TYR A 126 13.85 -17.55 31.33
CA TYR A 126 13.95 -17.36 29.87
C TYR A 126 12.59 -17.37 29.15
N GLY A 127 11.50 -17.12 29.88
CA GLY A 127 10.14 -17.14 29.33
C GLY A 127 9.65 -15.77 28.89
N TYR A 128 8.68 -15.77 27.98
CA TYR A 128 7.96 -14.58 27.55
C TYR A 128 6.46 -14.76 27.77
N ASP A 129 5.77 -13.69 28.15
CA ASP A 129 4.33 -13.70 28.28
C ASP A 129 3.68 -13.49 26.90
N GLN A 130 3.42 -14.59 26.21
CA GLN A 130 2.74 -14.58 24.92
C GLN A 130 1.35 -13.95 24.98
N ALA A 131 0.65 -14.07 26.11
CA ALA A 131 -0.66 -13.46 26.26
C ALA A 131 -0.54 -11.94 26.35
N ALA A 132 0.45 -11.43 27.07
CA ALA A 132 0.71 -9.99 27.13
C ALA A 132 1.25 -9.43 25.81
N GLU A 133 2.12 -10.15 25.11
CA GLU A 133 2.55 -9.81 23.74
C GLU A 133 1.36 -9.75 22.77
N ARG A 134 0.45 -10.73 22.81
CA ARG A 134 -0.75 -10.75 21.98
C ARG A 134 -1.73 -9.62 22.33
N ARG A 135 -1.89 -9.27 23.61
CA ARG A 135 -2.67 -8.10 24.04
C ARG A 135 -2.05 -6.79 23.55
N ALA A 136 -0.72 -6.67 23.61
CA ALA A 136 -0.02 -5.51 23.07
C ALA A 136 -0.23 -5.39 21.55
N ALA A 137 -0.10 -6.50 20.81
CA ALA A 137 -0.38 -6.53 19.37
C ALA A 137 -1.82 -6.11 19.05
N GLN A 138 -2.79 -6.57 19.85
CA GLN A 138 -4.18 -6.13 19.72
C GLN A 138 -4.35 -4.62 19.95
N GLY A 139 -3.67 -4.07 20.96
CA GLY A 139 -3.69 -2.63 21.25
C GLY A 139 -3.20 -1.80 20.06
N PHE A 140 -2.02 -2.12 19.53
CA PHE A 140 -1.47 -1.43 18.36
C PHE A 140 -2.32 -1.64 17.10
N LEU A 141 -2.92 -2.82 16.94
CA LEU A 141 -3.84 -3.07 15.83
C LEU A 141 -5.10 -2.19 15.94
N LYS A 142 -5.69 -2.05 17.13
CA LYS A 142 -6.85 -1.17 17.35
C LYS A 142 -6.51 0.29 17.06
N GLU A 143 -5.36 0.75 17.56
CA GLU A 143 -4.85 2.09 17.29
C GLU A 143 -4.74 2.31 15.78
N PHE A 144 -4.02 1.41 15.08
CA PHE A 144 -3.82 1.47 13.64
C PHE A 144 -5.12 1.52 12.83
N LEU A 145 -6.09 0.67 13.18
CA LEU A 145 -7.39 0.63 12.51
C LEU A 145 -8.25 1.89 12.77
N GLY A 146 -7.96 2.60 13.86
CA GLY A 146 -8.60 3.87 14.20
C GLY A 146 -7.95 5.09 13.58
N LEU A 147 -6.80 4.95 12.90
CA LEU A 147 -6.11 6.08 12.28
C LEU A 147 -6.88 6.59 11.06
N LYS A 148 -6.94 7.92 10.95
CA LYS A 148 -7.35 8.58 9.73
C LYS A 148 -6.18 8.71 8.78
N LYS A 149 -6.48 8.90 7.49
CA LYS A 149 -5.47 9.17 6.47
C LYS A 149 -4.65 10.43 6.83
N SER A 150 -5.29 11.47 7.38
CA SER A 150 -4.65 12.68 7.89
C SER A 150 -3.50 12.42 8.87
N ASP A 151 -3.69 11.46 9.79
CA ASP A 151 -2.76 11.19 10.89
C ASP A 151 -1.46 10.54 10.40
N ILE A 152 -1.51 9.97 9.20
CA ILE A 152 -0.41 9.27 8.55
C ILE A 152 0.35 10.19 7.61
N TYR A 153 -0.34 11.10 6.93
CA TYR A 153 0.30 11.94 5.92
C TYR A 153 1.40 12.83 6.47
N GLU A 154 1.24 13.38 7.67
CA GLU A 154 2.30 14.19 8.28
C GLU A 154 3.54 13.33 8.58
N LYS A 155 3.35 12.08 9.02
CA LYS A 155 4.44 11.14 9.28
C LYS A 155 5.12 10.70 7.98
N LEU A 156 4.34 10.46 6.93
CA LEU A 156 4.86 10.13 5.60
C LEU A 156 5.60 11.30 4.97
N ALA A 157 5.06 12.52 5.05
CA ALA A 157 5.71 13.74 4.58
C ALA A 157 7.04 13.95 5.33
N ALA A 158 7.05 13.71 6.65
CA ALA A 158 8.28 13.77 7.43
C ALA A 158 9.28 12.69 7.04
N GLU A 159 8.82 11.48 6.75
CA GLU A 159 9.68 10.41 6.29
C GLU A 159 10.18 10.62 4.86
N LEU A 160 9.41 11.20 3.96
CA LEU A 160 9.78 11.41 2.55
C LEU A 160 10.44 12.76 2.31
N MET A 161 10.45 13.67 3.29
CA MET A 161 10.92 15.06 3.17
C MET A 161 10.13 15.90 2.16
N ILE A 162 8.85 15.56 1.93
CA ILE A 162 7.97 16.25 0.98
C ILE A 162 7.12 17.28 1.73
N ASP A 163 6.70 18.36 1.08
CA ASP A 163 5.74 19.31 1.64
C ASP A 163 4.42 18.61 2.06
N SER A 164 3.97 18.87 3.29
CA SER A 164 2.74 18.30 3.83
C SER A 164 1.48 19.01 3.34
N GLN A 165 1.58 20.27 2.87
CA GLN A 165 0.43 21.01 2.32
C GLN A 165 -0.02 20.44 0.97
N GLN A 166 0.92 20.13 0.07
CA GLN A 166 0.61 19.45 -1.20
C GLN A 166 -0.11 18.10 -0.97
N VAL A 167 0.31 17.33 0.03
CA VAL A 167 -0.32 16.03 0.37
C VAL A 167 -1.71 16.19 0.99
N LYS A 168 -1.91 17.22 1.83
CA LYS A 168 -3.20 17.50 2.47
C LYS A 168 -4.29 17.90 1.47
N ASN A 169 -3.93 18.57 0.38
CA ASN A 169 -4.90 19.07 -0.60
C ASN A 169 -5.41 17.98 -1.57
N MET A 170 -4.70 16.86 -1.71
CA MET A 170 -5.03 15.81 -2.69
C MET A 170 -6.03 14.75 -2.19
N ILE A 171 -6.38 14.72 -0.89
CA ILE A 171 -7.01 13.55 -0.28
C ILE A 171 -8.14 13.94 0.68
N ASP A 172 -9.24 13.17 0.66
CA ASP A 172 -10.30 13.25 1.67
C ASP A 172 -9.75 12.85 3.05
N ASN A 173 -9.28 13.87 3.77
CA ASN A 173 -8.49 13.75 5.00
C ASN A 173 -9.25 13.11 6.17
N ASN A 174 -10.59 13.03 6.08
CA ASN A 174 -11.42 12.49 7.16
C ASN A 174 -11.70 11.00 7.05
N GLU A 175 -11.27 10.33 5.98
CA GLU A 175 -11.44 8.88 5.85
C GLU A 175 -10.44 8.12 6.73
N PHE A 176 -10.90 7.01 7.32
CA PHE A 176 -10.02 6.06 8.00
C PHE A 176 -9.00 5.44 7.03
N LEU A 177 -7.78 5.18 7.51
CA LEU A 177 -6.71 4.60 6.71
C LEU A 177 -7.11 3.22 6.15
N MET A 178 -7.65 2.37 7.01
CA MET A 178 -8.09 1.01 6.67
C MET A 178 -9.61 0.93 6.53
N SER A 179 -10.21 1.98 5.96
CA SER A 179 -11.65 2.09 5.79
C SER A 179 -12.22 0.91 4.97
N SER A 180 -11.45 0.35 4.05
CA SER A 180 -11.80 -0.83 3.23
C SER A 180 -12.13 -2.09 4.04
N LEU A 181 -11.70 -2.19 5.29
CA LEU A 181 -12.05 -3.32 6.16
C LEU A 181 -13.51 -3.27 6.63
N PHE A 182 -14.14 -2.10 6.54
CA PHE A 182 -15.46 -1.85 7.09
C PHE A 182 -16.49 -1.67 5.98
N LYS A 183 -17.73 -2.07 6.28
CA LYS A 183 -18.88 -1.82 5.40
C LYS A 183 -19.15 -0.32 5.29
N ASN A 184 -19.04 0.41 6.40
CA ASN A 184 -19.26 1.85 6.46
C ASN A 184 -17.93 2.61 6.33
N LYS A 185 -17.96 3.81 5.73
CA LYS A 185 -16.79 4.69 5.59
C LYS A 185 -16.26 5.17 6.95
N ASN A 186 -17.18 5.41 7.88
CA ASN A 186 -16.91 5.87 9.25
C ASN A 186 -17.31 4.77 10.24
N PRO A 187 -16.46 3.76 10.50
CA PRO A 187 -16.74 2.74 11.50
C PRO A 187 -16.84 3.35 12.91
N SER A 188 -17.70 2.78 13.74
CA SER A 188 -17.73 3.13 15.16
C SER A 188 -16.51 2.56 15.90
N LYS A 189 -16.20 3.08 17.08
CA LYS A 189 -15.14 2.50 17.95
C LYS A 189 -15.39 1.02 18.24
N ALA A 190 -16.66 0.62 18.43
CA ALA A 190 -17.03 -0.77 18.65
C ALA A 190 -16.75 -1.64 17.42
N ASP A 191 -16.95 -1.12 16.20
CA ASP A 191 -16.65 -1.85 14.96
C ASP A 191 -15.14 -2.06 14.80
N ILE A 192 -14.34 -1.03 15.11
CA ILE A 192 -12.87 -1.11 15.09
C ILE A 192 -12.39 -2.18 16.06
N GLU A 193 -12.92 -2.20 17.29
CA GLU A 193 -12.55 -3.19 18.30
C GLU A 193 -12.93 -4.62 17.89
N ARG A 194 -14.13 -4.80 17.32
CA ARG A 194 -14.59 -6.09 16.80
C ARG A 194 -13.73 -6.56 15.63
N MET A 195 -13.38 -5.65 14.72
CA MET A 195 -12.52 -5.97 13.56
C MET A 195 -11.11 -6.35 14.01
N ALA A 196 -10.50 -5.57 14.91
CA ALA A 196 -9.20 -5.89 15.48
C ALA A 196 -9.20 -7.26 16.15
N PHE A 197 -10.25 -7.57 16.94
CA PHE A 197 -10.40 -8.88 17.56
C PHE A 197 -10.54 -9.99 16.52
N LYS A 198 -11.32 -9.77 15.46
CA LYS A 198 -11.52 -10.73 14.37
C LYS A 198 -10.20 -11.04 13.64
N ILE A 199 -9.44 -10.02 13.25
CA ILE A 199 -8.14 -10.15 12.59
C ILE A 199 -7.14 -10.86 13.51
N LEU A 200 -7.14 -10.51 14.80
CA LEU A 200 -6.26 -11.17 15.78
C LEU A 200 -6.54 -12.67 15.94
N LYS A 201 -7.71 -13.18 15.54
CA LYS A 201 -7.98 -14.63 15.64
C LYS A 201 -7.09 -15.46 14.71
N SER A 202 -6.73 -14.94 13.53
CA SER A 202 -5.79 -15.58 12.60
C SER A 202 -4.32 -15.29 12.94
N ALA A 203 -4.05 -14.61 14.06
CA ALA A 203 -2.70 -14.26 14.47
C ALA A 203 -1.86 -15.50 14.75
N HIS A 204 -0.74 -15.58 14.05
CA HIS A 204 0.34 -16.52 14.31
C HIS A 204 1.66 -15.78 14.40
N VAL A 205 2.59 -16.30 15.20
CA VAL A 205 3.94 -15.75 15.30
C VAL A 205 4.68 -16.05 13.99
N LYS A 206 5.46 -15.11 13.47
CA LYS A 206 6.22 -15.29 12.22
C LYS A 206 7.15 -16.50 12.32
N VAL A 207 7.26 -17.28 11.24
CA VAL A 207 7.98 -18.57 11.22
C VAL A 207 9.41 -18.47 11.77
N GLN A 208 10.15 -17.40 11.43
CA GLN A 208 11.51 -17.17 11.96
C GLN A 208 11.57 -16.97 13.48
N ASP A 209 10.49 -16.48 14.08
CA ASP A 209 10.36 -16.36 15.53
C ASP A 209 9.90 -17.69 16.15
N GLN A 210 9.12 -18.50 15.40
CA GLN A 210 8.70 -19.83 15.82
C GLN A 210 9.85 -20.85 15.81
N LEU A 211 10.75 -20.82 14.83
CA LEU A 211 11.87 -21.76 14.74
C LEU A 211 13.01 -21.44 15.74
N ALA A 212 13.02 -20.22 16.29
CA ALA A 212 14.02 -19.81 17.27
C ALA A 212 13.84 -20.57 18.59
N ASN A 213 14.92 -21.12 19.16
CA ASN A 213 14.92 -21.70 20.51
C ASN A 213 14.72 -20.63 21.60
N GLU A 214 14.36 -21.00 22.82
CA GLU A 214 14.04 -20.04 23.90
C GLU A 214 15.17 -19.05 24.20
N LYS A 215 16.44 -19.50 24.19
CA LYS A 215 17.61 -18.62 24.42
C LYS A 215 17.86 -17.61 23.29
N SER A 216 17.63 -18.00 22.03
CA SER A 216 17.74 -17.10 20.88
C SER A 216 16.54 -16.15 20.80
N ARG A 217 15.34 -16.64 21.13
CA ARG A 217 14.17 -15.80 21.38
C ARG A 217 14.44 -14.78 22.48
N ALA A 218 15.13 -15.19 23.56
CA ALA A 218 15.52 -14.31 24.68
C ALA A 218 16.36 -13.10 24.20
N ARG A 219 17.15 -13.29 23.15
CA ARG A 219 17.98 -12.25 22.53
C ARG A 219 17.19 -11.36 21.56
N LYS A 220 16.12 -11.88 20.96
CA LYS A 220 15.22 -11.09 20.13
C LYS A 220 14.39 -10.17 21.02
N LYS A 221 14.60 -8.86 20.91
CA LYS A 221 13.86 -7.85 21.69
C LYS A 221 12.39 -7.70 21.26
N ARG A 222 11.99 -8.31 20.14
CA ARG A 222 10.68 -8.13 19.49
C ARG A 222 10.13 -9.47 18.97
N VAL A 223 8.83 -9.50 18.73
CA VAL A 223 8.10 -10.62 18.12
C VAL A 223 7.13 -10.09 17.08
N ALA A 224 7.06 -10.75 15.93
CA ALA A 224 6.14 -10.40 14.85
C ALA A 224 4.93 -11.36 14.82
N PHE A 225 3.73 -10.79 14.85
CA PHE A 225 2.46 -11.49 14.66
C PHE A 225 1.94 -11.22 13.26
N VAL A 226 1.75 -12.27 12.46
CA VAL A 226 1.16 -12.20 11.13
C VAL A 226 -0.30 -12.61 11.23
N MET A 227 -1.18 -11.83 10.60
CA MET A 227 -2.63 -12.02 10.62
C MET A 227 -3.18 -11.85 9.21
N ASP A 228 -4.20 -12.62 8.88
CA ASP A 228 -4.91 -12.50 7.60
C ASP A 228 -5.95 -11.37 7.66
N LEU A 229 -6.02 -10.56 6.61
CA LEU A 229 -7.06 -9.56 6.45
C LEU A 229 -8.31 -10.17 5.81
N PRO A 230 -9.52 -9.67 6.12
CA PRO A 230 -10.76 -10.20 5.52
C PRO A 230 -10.80 -9.99 4.00
N ASP A 231 -11.05 -11.04 3.23
CA ASP A 231 -11.12 -10.99 1.75
C ASP A 231 -12.15 -9.98 1.22
N LYS A 232 -13.25 -9.81 1.96
CA LYS A 232 -14.31 -8.84 1.62
C LYS A 232 -13.80 -7.40 1.53
N ARG A 233 -12.61 -7.08 2.07
CA ARG A 233 -12.03 -5.74 1.98
C ARG A 233 -11.83 -5.28 0.55
N LEU A 234 -11.46 -6.21 -0.35
CA LEU A 234 -11.21 -5.89 -1.76
C LEU A 234 -12.52 -5.51 -2.44
N LYS A 235 -13.60 -6.24 -2.15
CA LYS A 235 -14.94 -5.90 -2.61
C LYS A 235 -15.39 -4.53 -2.10
N TYR A 236 -15.18 -4.24 -0.82
CA TYR A 236 -15.54 -2.93 -0.25
C TYR A 236 -14.67 -1.80 -0.79
N ALA A 237 -13.39 -2.03 -1.05
CA ALA A 237 -12.53 -1.06 -1.72
C ALA A 237 -13.02 -0.79 -3.15
N ALA A 238 -13.22 -1.83 -3.96
CA ALA A 238 -13.69 -1.71 -5.33
C ALA A 238 -15.02 -0.92 -5.43
N GLN A 239 -16.00 -1.24 -4.57
CA GLN A 239 -17.29 -0.54 -4.49
C GLN A 239 -17.14 0.96 -4.19
N ARG A 240 -16.12 1.36 -3.42
CA ARG A 240 -15.89 2.77 -3.07
C ARG A 240 -15.27 3.55 -4.21
N TYR A 241 -14.39 2.91 -4.99
CA TYR A 241 -13.72 3.54 -6.11
C TYR A 241 -14.53 3.44 -7.41
N THR A 242 -15.58 2.61 -7.48
CA THR A 242 -16.45 2.47 -8.66
C THR A 242 -16.94 3.81 -9.23
N PRO A 243 -17.42 4.79 -8.44
CA PRO A 243 -17.86 6.08 -9.00
C PRO A 243 -16.73 6.87 -9.66
N LEU A 244 -15.49 6.77 -9.13
CA LEU A 244 -14.33 7.43 -9.71
C LEU A 244 -13.89 6.72 -11.00
N VAL A 245 -13.87 5.38 -10.99
CA VAL A 245 -13.59 4.56 -12.18
C VAL A 245 -14.56 4.90 -13.30
N LYS A 246 -15.86 4.99 -13.01
CA LYS A 246 -16.89 5.37 -13.99
C LYS A 246 -16.65 6.75 -14.58
N ARG A 247 -16.42 7.73 -13.73
CA ARG A 247 -16.13 9.10 -14.18
C ARG A 247 -14.94 9.13 -15.15
N TYR A 248 -13.84 8.49 -14.81
CA TYR A 248 -12.65 8.48 -15.66
C TYR A 248 -12.79 7.59 -16.90
N SER A 249 -13.56 6.51 -16.80
CA SER A 249 -13.93 5.66 -17.94
C SER A 249 -14.70 6.47 -18.98
N GLU A 250 -15.67 7.27 -18.54
CA GLU A 250 -16.46 8.17 -19.41
C GLU A 250 -15.61 9.32 -19.94
N GLU A 251 -14.79 9.95 -19.09
CA GLU A 251 -13.96 11.11 -19.43
C GLU A 251 -12.87 10.77 -20.47
N PHE A 252 -12.21 9.62 -20.33
CA PHE A 252 -11.13 9.20 -21.22
C PHE A 252 -11.55 8.14 -22.25
N ASN A 253 -12.82 7.74 -22.27
CA ASN A 253 -13.36 6.69 -23.14
C ASN A 253 -12.56 5.37 -23.06
N VAL A 254 -12.18 4.98 -21.85
CA VAL A 254 -11.42 3.75 -21.56
C VAL A 254 -12.35 2.75 -20.84
N PRO A 255 -12.34 1.45 -21.16
CA PRO A 255 -13.19 0.48 -20.47
C PRO A 255 -12.95 0.43 -18.96
N GLU A 256 -14.03 0.41 -18.15
CA GLU A 256 -13.95 0.33 -16.68
C GLU A 256 -13.07 -0.82 -16.17
N ALA A 257 -13.03 -1.95 -16.88
CA ALA A 257 -12.25 -3.13 -16.47
C ALA A 257 -10.72 -2.94 -16.56
N LEU A 258 -10.26 -1.92 -17.28
CA LEU A 258 -8.84 -1.60 -17.45
C LEU A 258 -8.33 -0.60 -16.40
N ILE A 259 -9.24 0.12 -15.73
CA ILE A 259 -8.98 1.12 -14.68
C ILE A 259 -9.13 0.46 -13.31
#